data_AF-A0A4V4HGD2-F1
#
_entry.id   AF-A0A4V4HGD2-F1
#
_cell.length_a   1.000
_cell.length_b   1.000
_cell.length_c   1.000
_cell.angle_alpha   90.00
_cell.angle_beta   90.00
_cell.angle_gamma   90.00
#
_symmetry.space_group_name_H-M   'P 1'
#
loop_
_entity.id
_entity.type
_entity.pdbx_description
1 polymer ?
#
loop_
_entity_poly.entity_id
_entity_poly.type
_entity_poly.pdbx_seq_one_letter_code
_entity_poly.pdbx_strand_id
1 'polypeptide(L)'
;MPVTSRRTLRIDDTDPSIIYQGAWLTGGGIEEYNHTAHGFNTASASAELTFKGTQVALYGTLEAKDASSPDPLSEIRIDGELVSTYKPTLLDSNIQYRQAIFKSEVLSSDKEHTISITSLVESNNTIWLDYIEYILSPSPISPHRNKDALSSQPTTSWRDSVSLEGEGVSGSRLFLMFLFILVCLTCIWLWRRRVRRPPPDLRNYRPPPRGFVRNALEFVEKFWEEHVDQGWRSRGMGGNVRTLYP
;
A
#
# COMPACT_ATOMS: atom_id res chain seq x y z
N MET A 1 10.11 10.48 -39.61
CA MET A 1 9.71 9.67 -38.45
C MET A 1 9.18 10.61 -37.38
N PRO A 2 7.96 10.41 -36.84
CA PRO A 2 7.55 11.19 -35.68
C PRO A 2 8.49 10.88 -34.51
N VAL A 3 9.02 11.92 -33.87
CA VAL A 3 9.80 11.77 -32.63
C VAL A 3 8.81 11.58 -31.50
N THR A 4 8.66 10.36 -31.00
CA THR A 4 7.85 10.09 -29.82
C THR A 4 8.68 10.36 -28.57
N SER A 5 8.26 11.33 -27.75
CA SER A 5 8.85 11.53 -26.43
C SER A 5 8.35 10.44 -25.48
N ARG A 6 9.28 9.73 -24.83
CA ARG A 6 8.96 8.74 -23.80
C ARG A 6 8.76 9.47 -22.47
N ARG A 7 7.52 9.59 -22.01
CA ARG A 7 7.19 10.19 -20.71
C ARG A 7 6.92 9.10 -19.67
N THR A 8 7.69 9.11 -18.59
CA THR A 8 7.44 8.27 -17.41
C THR A 8 6.58 9.05 -16.41
N LEU A 9 5.58 8.39 -15.86
CA LEU A 9 4.82 8.87 -14.70
C LEU A 9 5.18 8.00 -13.50
N ARG A 10 5.34 8.64 -12.33
CA ARG A 10 5.54 7.98 -11.05
C ARG A 10 4.32 8.24 -10.17
N ILE A 11 3.75 7.16 -9.65
CA ILE A 11 2.60 7.13 -8.77
C ILE A 11 3.09 6.73 -7.39
N ASP A 12 2.82 7.59 -6.42
CA ASP A 12 3.14 7.37 -5.01
C ASP A 12 2.30 6.23 -4.41
N ASP A 13 2.82 5.50 -3.43
CA ASP A 13 2.04 4.48 -2.71
C ASP A 13 0.79 5.03 -2.01
N THR A 14 0.74 6.32 -1.71
CA THR A 14 -0.47 6.95 -1.13
C THR A 14 -1.47 7.44 -2.17
N ASP A 15 -1.18 7.29 -3.47
CA ASP A 15 -2.07 7.75 -4.53
C ASP A 15 -3.39 6.94 -4.52
N PRO A 16 -4.56 7.62 -4.53
CA PRO A 16 -5.85 6.94 -4.44
C PRO A 16 -6.20 6.09 -5.67
N SER A 17 -5.42 6.15 -6.75
CA SER A 17 -5.56 5.23 -7.88
C SER A 17 -5.05 3.82 -7.60
N ILE A 18 -4.28 3.62 -6.50
CA ILE A 18 -3.87 2.31 -6.04
C ILE A 18 -4.95 1.75 -5.11
N ILE A 19 -5.49 0.59 -5.48
CA ILE A 19 -6.51 -0.10 -4.69
C ILE A 19 -5.84 -1.17 -3.83
N TYR A 20 -5.89 -0.98 -2.52
CA TYR A 20 -5.37 -1.90 -1.53
C TYR A 20 -6.47 -2.82 -0.99
N GLN A 21 -6.16 -4.11 -0.85
CA GLN A 21 -7.01 -5.11 -0.20
C GLN A 21 -6.23 -5.91 0.85
N GLY A 22 -6.91 -6.33 1.92
CA GLY A 22 -6.27 -7.03 3.04
C GLY A 22 -5.69 -6.08 4.10
N ALA A 23 -4.80 -6.60 4.94
CA ALA A 23 -4.16 -5.82 5.99
C ALA A 23 -2.86 -5.19 5.47
N TRP A 24 -2.75 -3.87 5.65
CA TRP A 24 -1.61 -3.08 5.24
C TRP A 24 -1.05 -2.27 6.40
N LEU A 25 0.27 -2.22 6.45
CA LEU A 25 1.04 -1.36 7.33
C LEU A 25 1.29 -0.04 6.62
N THR A 26 1.34 1.04 7.38
CA THR A 26 1.74 2.36 6.89
C THR A 26 3.06 2.76 7.55
N GLY A 27 3.95 3.32 6.75
CA GLY A 27 5.31 3.68 7.16
C GLY A 27 5.90 4.71 6.21
N GLY A 28 7.21 4.63 6.02
CA GLY A 28 7.98 5.56 5.20
C GLY A 28 8.90 6.47 6.02
N GLY A 29 10.01 6.86 5.40
CA GLY A 29 11.05 7.73 5.95
C GLY A 29 11.72 8.54 4.85
N ILE A 30 12.87 9.15 5.17
CA ILE A 30 13.54 10.06 4.22
C ILE A 30 14.01 9.37 2.91
N GLU A 31 14.17 8.06 2.95
CA GLU A 31 14.70 7.26 1.85
C GLU A 31 13.63 6.82 0.84
N GLU A 32 12.37 6.76 1.27
CA GLU A 32 11.20 6.47 0.46
C GLU A 32 10.65 7.71 -0.25
N TYR A 33 10.01 7.48 -1.39
CA TYR A 33 9.38 8.53 -2.17
C TYR A 33 8.25 9.18 -1.39
N ASN A 34 8.24 10.52 -1.38
CA ASN A 34 7.38 11.36 -0.53
C ASN A 34 7.31 10.97 0.97
N HIS A 35 8.28 10.20 1.44
CA HIS A 35 8.37 9.74 2.83
C HIS A 35 7.22 8.85 3.27
N THR A 36 6.64 8.10 2.32
CA THR A 36 5.53 7.18 2.55
C THR A 36 5.89 5.79 2.06
N ALA A 37 5.30 4.79 2.70
CA ALA A 37 5.34 3.42 2.21
C ALA A 37 4.16 2.61 2.77
N HIS A 38 3.67 1.68 1.96
CA HIS A 38 2.65 0.72 2.35
C HIS A 38 3.26 -0.69 2.41
N GLY A 39 3.37 -1.21 3.63
CA GLY A 39 3.93 -2.53 3.90
C GLY A 39 2.86 -3.61 3.93
N PHE A 40 3.21 -4.81 3.48
CA PHE A 40 2.32 -5.97 3.60
C PHE A 40 3.08 -7.18 4.14
N ASN A 41 2.51 -7.79 5.18
CA ASN A 41 3.08 -8.94 5.88
C ASN A 41 2.08 -10.10 6.07
N THR A 42 0.83 -9.94 5.64
CA THR A 42 -0.20 -10.97 5.69
C THR A 42 -0.40 -11.62 4.32
N ALA A 43 -0.71 -12.91 4.29
CA ALA A 43 -1.12 -13.58 3.06
C ALA A 43 -2.36 -12.90 2.45
N SER A 44 -2.45 -12.90 1.11
CA SER A 44 -3.54 -12.32 0.32
C SER A 44 -3.68 -10.80 0.38
N ALA A 45 -2.83 -10.06 1.10
CA ALA A 45 -2.76 -8.62 0.95
C ALA A 45 -2.35 -8.27 -0.50
N SER A 46 -3.10 -7.39 -1.16
CA SER A 46 -2.86 -7.02 -2.55
C SER A 46 -3.00 -5.52 -2.81
N ALA A 47 -2.23 -5.05 -3.78
CA ALA A 47 -2.31 -3.69 -4.31
C ALA A 47 -2.45 -3.77 -5.82
N GLU A 48 -3.34 -2.96 -6.39
CA GLU A 48 -3.63 -2.93 -7.83
C GLU A 48 -3.66 -1.50 -8.36
N LEU A 49 -3.07 -1.28 -9.53
CA LEU A 49 -3.11 -0.03 -10.27
C LEU A 49 -3.59 -0.28 -11.70
N THR A 50 -4.59 0.48 -12.15
CA THR A 50 -4.95 0.59 -13.57
C THR A 50 -4.21 1.76 -14.20
N PHE A 51 -3.58 1.55 -15.36
CA PHE A 51 -2.76 2.56 -16.02
C PHE A 51 -2.86 2.53 -17.56
N LYS A 52 -2.58 3.67 -18.19
CA LYS A 52 -2.43 3.83 -19.65
C LYS A 52 -0.97 3.96 -20.01
N GLY A 53 -0.32 2.83 -20.26
CA GLY A 53 1.11 2.85 -20.53
C GLY A 53 1.62 1.63 -21.26
N THR A 54 2.86 1.74 -21.73
CA THR A 54 3.54 0.73 -22.55
C THR A 54 4.58 -0.06 -21.78
N GLN A 55 4.83 0.27 -20.50
CA GLN A 55 5.68 -0.49 -19.60
C GLN A 55 5.44 0.02 -18.18
N VAL A 56 5.48 -0.87 -17.19
CA VAL A 56 5.26 -0.57 -15.78
C VAL A 56 6.34 -1.22 -14.90
N ALA A 57 6.67 -0.60 -13.77
CA ALA A 57 7.62 -1.10 -12.80
C ALA A 57 7.15 -0.80 -11.37
N LEU A 58 7.37 -1.75 -10.46
CA LEU A 58 7.08 -1.64 -9.03
C LEU A 58 8.39 -1.43 -8.28
N TYR A 59 8.40 -0.46 -7.37
CA TYR A 59 9.54 -0.15 -6.52
C TYR A 59 9.14 -0.18 -5.05
N GLY A 60 10.10 -0.55 -4.20
CA GLY A 60 9.83 -0.65 -2.78
C GLY A 60 11.08 -0.71 -1.92
N THR A 61 10.82 -0.79 -0.62
CA THR A 61 11.79 -1.05 0.43
C THR A 61 11.64 -2.49 0.91
N LEU A 62 12.76 -3.19 1.07
CA LEU A 62 12.80 -4.52 1.65
C LEU A 62 13.32 -4.42 3.08
N GLU A 63 12.57 -4.96 4.02
CA GLU A 63 12.96 -4.97 5.43
C GLU A 63 14.24 -5.78 5.66
N ALA A 64 14.94 -5.47 6.74
CA ALA A 64 16.07 -6.29 7.18
C ALA A 64 15.59 -7.70 7.52
N LYS A 65 16.43 -8.69 7.23
CA LYS A 65 16.07 -10.10 7.44
C LYS A 65 15.83 -10.41 8.92
N ASP A 66 14.63 -10.86 9.23
CA ASP A 66 14.28 -11.62 10.43
C ASP A 66 14.40 -13.11 10.11
N ALA A 67 15.45 -13.74 10.64
CA ALA A 67 15.74 -15.16 10.45
C ALA A 67 14.69 -16.09 11.09
N SER A 68 13.82 -15.57 11.96
CA SER A 68 12.71 -16.33 12.57
C SER A 68 11.44 -16.33 11.72
N SER A 69 11.41 -15.54 10.63
CA SER A 69 10.28 -15.40 9.73
C SER A 69 10.58 -15.99 8.34
N PRO A 70 9.59 -16.57 7.63
CA PRO A 70 9.80 -17.00 6.25
C PRO A 70 10.20 -15.84 5.33
N ASP A 71 10.89 -16.13 4.23
CA ASP A 71 11.13 -15.11 3.19
C ASP A 71 9.77 -14.67 2.61
N PRO A 72 9.57 -13.38 2.31
CA PRO A 72 8.36 -12.92 1.68
C PRO A 72 8.28 -13.46 0.24
N LEU A 73 7.06 -13.65 -0.21
CA LEU A 73 6.76 -14.22 -1.52
C LEU A 73 5.52 -13.52 -2.07
N SER A 74 5.58 -13.06 -3.31
CA SER A 74 4.47 -12.34 -3.94
C SER A 74 4.24 -12.79 -5.37
N GLU A 75 2.99 -12.83 -5.80
CA GLU A 75 2.64 -12.90 -7.22
C GLU A 75 2.46 -11.51 -7.78
N ILE A 76 2.93 -11.33 -9.02
CA ILE A 76 2.72 -10.11 -9.80
C ILE A 76 1.97 -10.48 -11.06
N ARG A 77 0.86 -9.79 -11.27
CA ARG A 77 -0.03 -10.02 -12.39
C ARG A 77 -0.18 -8.78 -13.25
N ILE A 78 -0.27 -8.96 -14.56
CA ILE A 78 -0.68 -7.93 -15.51
C ILE A 78 -1.94 -8.41 -16.21
N ASP A 79 -2.98 -7.58 -16.25
CA ASP A 79 -4.27 -7.91 -16.86
C ASP A 79 -4.87 -9.23 -16.33
N GLY A 80 -4.58 -9.57 -15.06
CA GLY A 80 -4.99 -10.81 -14.39
C GLY A 80 -4.07 -12.02 -14.63
N GLU A 81 -3.15 -11.96 -15.59
CA GLU A 81 -2.21 -13.04 -15.90
C GLU A 81 -0.96 -12.98 -15.01
N LEU A 82 -0.52 -14.13 -14.51
CA LEU A 82 0.71 -14.22 -13.73
C LEU A 82 1.94 -13.97 -14.62
N VAL A 83 2.65 -12.88 -14.34
CA VAL A 83 3.86 -12.50 -15.09
C VAL A 83 5.15 -12.71 -14.29
N SER A 84 5.06 -12.74 -12.95
CA SER A 84 6.22 -13.00 -12.10
C SER A 84 5.81 -13.52 -10.71
N THR A 85 6.68 -14.33 -10.12
CA THR A 85 6.69 -14.62 -8.69
C THR A 85 7.92 -13.96 -8.09
N TYR A 86 7.71 -12.95 -7.25
CA TYR A 86 8.78 -12.19 -6.62
C TYR A 86 9.17 -12.82 -5.29
N LYS A 87 10.46 -13.16 -5.17
CA LYS A 87 11.10 -13.64 -3.95
C LYS A 87 12.39 -12.83 -3.72
N PRO A 88 12.37 -11.79 -2.87
CA PRO A 88 13.55 -10.97 -2.64
C PRO A 88 14.63 -11.71 -1.84
N THR A 89 15.88 -11.30 -2.04
CA THR A 89 16.97 -11.63 -1.12
C THR A 89 17.03 -10.53 -0.06
N LEU A 90 16.81 -10.91 1.20
CA LEU A 90 16.90 -9.98 2.33
C LEU A 90 18.30 -10.00 2.94
N LEU A 91 18.77 -8.83 3.34
CA LEU A 91 20.07 -8.65 3.98
C LEU A 91 19.90 -8.59 5.50
N ASP A 92 20.84 -9.21 6.23
CA ASP A 92 20.85 -9.18 7.68
C ASP A 92 21.10 -7.76 8.19
N SER A 93 20.25 -7.29 9.11
CA SER A 93 20.37 -5.95 9.74
C SER A 93 20.46 -4.77 8.77
N ASN A 94 20.01 -4.92 7.52
CA ASN A 94 20.11 -3.86 6.51
C ASN A 94 18.82 -3.74 5.70
N ILE A 95 18.22 -2.55 5.74
CA ILE A 95 17.03 -2.20 4.97
C ILE A 95 17.47 -1.80 3.56
N GLN A 96 16.81 -2.36 2.56
CA GLN A 96 17.15 -2.14 1.16
C GLN A 96 16.11 -1.22 0.52
N TYR A 97 16.44 0.06 0.36
CA TYR A 97 15.55 1.06 -0.22
C TYR A 97 15.60 1.07 -1.76
N ARG A 98 14.55 1.60 -2.40
CA ARG A 98 14.47 1.85 -3.85
C ARG A 98 14.75 0.60 -4.71
N GLN A 99 14.35 -0.56 -4.22
CA GLN A 99 14.53 -1.83 -4.90
C GLN A 99 13.52 -1.97 -6.02
N ALA A 100 13.98 -2.37 -7.20
CA ALA A 100 13.11 -2.76 -8.29
C ALA A 100 12.51 -4.14 -7.96
N ILE A 101 11.23 -4.15 -7.61
CA ILE A 101 10.49 -5.39 -7.34
C ILE A 101 10.19 -6.09 -8.67
N PHE A 102 9.73 -5.32 -9.66
CA PHE A 102 9.37 -5.85 -10.96
C PHE A 102 9.43 -4.76 -12.03
N LYS A 103 9.65 -5.19 -13.28
CA LYS A 103 9.51 -4.36 -14.47
C LYS A 103 8.93 -5.22 -15.59
N SER A 104 7.91 -4.71 -16.25
CA SER A 104 7.24 -5.41 -17.35
C SER A 104 8.06 -5.36 -18.63
N GLU A 105 7.79 -6.32 -19.52
CA GLU A 105 8.06 -6.15 -20.95
C GLU A 105 7.24 -4.99 -21.53
N VAL A 106 7.46 -4.68 -22.82
CA VAL A 106 6.66 -3.68 -23.52
C VAL A 106 5.23 -4.18 -23.71
N LEU A 107 4.27 -3.42 -23.19
CA LEU A 107 2.84 -3.65 -23.26
C LEU A 107 2.21 -2.88 -24.43
N SER A 108 0.98 -3.23 -24.78
CA SER A 108 0.29 -2.60 -25.91
C SER A 108 -0.11 -1.16 -25.57
N SER A 109 -0.01 -0.25 -26.55
CA SER A 109 -0.33 1.17 -26.33
C SER A 109 -1.82 1.50 -26.50
N ASP A 110 -2.62 0.53 -26.95
CA ASP A 110 -3.99 0.69 -27.44
C ASP A 110 -5.08 0.49 -26.37
N LYS A 111 -4.71 -0.02 -25.19
CA LYS A 111 -5.63 -0.27 -24.08
C LYS A 111 -5.08 0.20 -22.73
N GLU A 112 -5.97 0.19 -21.74
CA GLU A 112 -5.58 0.24 -20.33
C GLU A 112 -5.07 -1.13 -19.88
N HIS A 113 -4.15 -1.10 -18.94
CA HIS A 113 -3.60 -2.28 -18.29
C HIS A 113 -3.81 -2.21 -16.78
N THR A 114 -3.85 -3.36 -16.14
CA THR A 114 -3.84 -3.45 -14.67
C THR A 114 -2.57 -4.16 -14.23
N ILE A 115 -1.85 -3.63 -13.24
CA ILE A 115 -0.80 -4.36 -12.53
C ILE A 115 -1.25 -4.62 -11.10
N SER A 116 -1.01 -5.82 -10.59
CA SER A 116 -1.20 -6.12 -9.18
C SER A 116 -0.03 -6.88 -8.58
N ILE A 117 0.20 -6.66 -7.30
CA ILE A 117 1.10 -7.45 -6.45
C ILE A 117 0.27 -8.04 -5.31
N THR A 118 0.44 -9.33 -5.04
CA THR A 118 -0.29 -10.05 -3.99
C THR A 118 0.66 -10.89 -3.15
N SER A 119 0.60 -10.74 -1.84
CA SER A 119 1.36 -11.58 -0.91
C SER A 119 0.83 -13.00 -0.90
N LEU A 120 1.72 -14.00 -0.95
CA LEU A 120 1.38 -15.41 -0.84
C LEU A 120 1.61 -15.99 0.55
N VAL A 121 2.34 -15.28 1.42
CA VAL A 121 2.77 -15.78 2.72
C VAL A 121 2.55 -14.74 3.80
N GLU A 122 2.33 -15.21 5.02
CA GLU A 122 2.45 -14.38 6.21
C GLU A 122 3.93 -14.34 6.62
N SER A 123 4.49 -13.15 6.75
CA SER A 123 5.91 -12.97 7.06
C SER A 123 6.19 -11.60 7.66
N ASN A 124 6.89 -11.56 8.79
CA ASN A 124 7.43 -10.33 9.39
C ASN A 124 8.55 -9.70 8.56
N ASN A 125 9.06 -10.41 7.55
CA ASN A 125 9.96 -9.85 6.57
C ASN A 125 9.16 -9.06 5.52
N THR A 126 8.78 -7.83 5.86
CA THR A 126 7.85 -7.03 5.07
C THR A 126 8.44 -6.56 3.74
N ILE A 127 7.61 -6.57 2.70
CA ILE A 127 7.84 -5.77 1.49
C ILE A 127 7.04 -4.48 1.62
N TRP A 128 7.71 -3.34 1.49
CA TRP A 128 7.13 -2.02 1.54
C TRP A 128 7.02 -1.46 0.13
N LEU A 129 5.81 -1.38 -0.42
CA LEU A 129 5.56 -0.70 -1.70
C LEU A 129 5.76 0.81 -1.50
N ASP A 130 6.58 1.41 -2.35
CA ASP A 130 7.00 2.81 -2.26
C ASP A 130 6.41 3.62 -3.44
N TYR A 131 6.62 3.17 -4.67
CA TYR A 131 6.01 3.81 -5.83
C TYR A 131 5.90 2.87 -7.03
N ILE A 132 5.04 3.25 -7.96
CA ILE A 132 4.84 2.59 -9.25
C ILE A 132 5.22 3.55 -10.36
N GLU A 133 6.03 3.11 -11.32
CA GLU A 133 6.33 3.88 -12.52
C GLU A 133 5.73 3.24 -13.75
N TYR A 134 5.21 4.05 -14.67
CA TYR A 134 4.86 3.56 -16.00
C TYR A 134 5.14 4.60 -17.08
N ILE A 135 5.42 4.11 -18.29
CA ILE A 135 5.62 4.97 -19.46
C ILE A 135 4.28 5.18 -20.15
N LEU A 136 3.88 6.45 -20.31
CA LEU A 136 2.63 6.81 -20.97
C LEU A 136 2.60 6.31 -22.41
N SER A 137 1.42 5.85 -22.83
CA SER A 137 1.16 5.59 -24.24
C SER A 137 1.31 6.88 -25.06
N PRO A 138 1.97 6.85 -26.24
CA PRO A 138 2.12 8.04 -27.07
C PRO A 138 0.74 8.51 -27.52
N SER A 139 0.38 9.75 -27.19
CA SER A 139 -0.81 10.38 -27.77
C SER A 139 -0.54 10.74 -29.22
N PRO A 140 -1.48 10.49 -30.17
CA PRO A 140 -1.33 10.99 -31.52
C PRO A 140 -1.36 12.52 -31.49
N ILE A 141 -0.22 13.15 -31.74
CA ILE A 141 -0.16 14.60 -31.94
C ILE A 141 -0.85 14.86 -33.28
N SER A 142 -2.09 15.36 -33.24
CA SER A 142 -2.72 15.90 -34.45
C SER A 142 -1.91 17.13 -34.88
N PRO A 143 -1.42 17.22 -36.13
CA PRO A 143 -0.72 18.41 -36.58
C PRO A 143 -1.73 19.56 -36.61
N HIS A 144 -1.70 20.40 -35.57
CA HIS A 144 -2.42 21.66 -35.60
C HIS A 144 -1.76 22.50 -36.70
N ARG A 145 -2.42 22.50 -37.86
CA ARG A 145 -2.03 23.30 -39.01
C ARG A 145 -2.20 24.77 -38.62
N ASN A 146 -1.11 25.44 -38.26
CA ASN A 146 -1.03 26.88 -38.38
C ASN A 146 -1.15 27.19 -39.89
N LYS A 147 -2.39 27.43 -40.34
CA LYS A 147 -2.58 28.19 -41.57
C LYS A 147 -2.42 29.63 -41.18
N ASP A 148 -1.41 30.25 -41.76
CA ASP A 148 -1.24 31.68 -41.88
C ASP A 148 -2.59 32.36 -42.12
N ALA A 149 -3.07 33.12 -41.13
CA ALA A 149 -4.07 34.14 -41.34
C ALA A 149 -3.33 35.47 -41.45
N LEU A 150 -2.88 35.76 -42.66
CA LEU A 150 -2.44 37.08 -43.08
C LEU A 150 -3.62 38.05 -42.97
N SER A 151 -3.43 39.06 -42.13
CA SER A 151 -3.91 40.45 -42.24
C SER A 151 -5.31 40.68 -42.83
N SER A 152 -6.25 41.04 -41.97
CA SER A 152 -7.10 42.22 -42.21
C SER A 152 -7.69 42.69 -40.88
N GLN A 153 -7.20 43.83 -40.40
CA GLN A 153 -7.92 44.64 -39.42
C GLN A 153 -9.23 45.12 -40.02
N PRO A 154 -10.27 45.24 -39.20
CA PRO A 154 -10.93 46.53 -39.09
C PRO A 154 -10.91 47.01 -37.63
N THR A 155 -10.36 48.20 -37.45
CA THR A 155 -10.54 49.04 -36.27
C THR A 155 -11.99 49.53 -36.22
N THR A 156 -12.75 49.16 -35.19
CA THR A 156 -13.85 50.01 -34.71
C THR A 156 -14.02 49.86 -33.19
N SER A 157 -14.10 51.02 -32.58
CA SER A 157 -14.25 51.33 -31.16
C SER A 157 -15.50 50.75 -30.51
N TRP A 158 -15.36 50.22 -29.30
CA TRP A 158 -16.48 50.04 -28.37
C TRP A 158 -16.16 50.70 -27.03
N ARG A 159 -16.89 51.79 -26.75
CA ARG A 159 -17.15 52.30 -25.40
C ARG A 159 -18.29 51.50 -24.78
N ASP A 160 -18.21 51.39 -23.45
CA ASP A 160 -19.24 50.97 -22.47
C ASP A 160 -19.71 49.51 -22.62
N SER A 161 -19.82 48.72 -21.56
CA SER A 161 -20.42 49.03 -20.25
C SER A 161 -19.93 48.06 -19.18
N VAL A 162 -19.64 48.60 -17.99
CA VAL A 162 -19.41 47.81 -16.77
C VAL A 162 -20.77 47.32 -16.27
N SER A 163 -21.02 46.02 -16.37
CA SER A 163 -22.15 45.35 -15.70
C SER A 163 -21.60 44.61 -14.50
N LEU A 164 -21.73 45.23 -13.33
CA LEU A 164 -21.62 44.58 -12.02
C LEU A 164 -22.89 43.77 -11.80
N GLU A 165 -22.80 42.46 -11.88
CA GLU A 165 -23.74 41.56 -11.19
C GLU A 165 -22.91 40.63 -10.30
N GLY A 166 -22.85 41.03 -9.02
CA GLY A 166 -22.30 40.22 -7.95
C GLY A 166 -23.40 39.38 -7.33
N GLU A 167 -23.27 38.06 -7.44
CA GLU A 167 -23.75 37.09 -6.45
C GLU A 167 -22.53 36.21 -6.14
N GLY A 168 -22.02 36.06 -4.91
CA GLY A 168 -22.72 36.03 -3.65
C GLY A 168 -22.69 34.63 -3.02
N VAL A 169 -21.54 33.93 -2.98
CA VAL A 169 -21.36 32.72 -2.15
C VAL A 169 -20.03 32.79 -1.39
N SER A 170 -20.09 33.49 -0.26
CA SER A 170 -19.09 33.53 0.79
C SER A 170 -19.57 32.68 1.97
N GLY A 171 -18.71 31.84 2.55
CA GLY A 171 -18.83 31.45 3.97
C GLY A 171 -18.57 30.00 4.36
N SER A 172 -18.86 28.99 3.52
CA SER A 172 -18.93 27.60 4.04
C SER A 172 -17.62 26.80 4.00
N ARG A 173 -16.65 27.14 3.14
CA ARG A 173 -15.42 26.35 3.00
C ARG A 173 -14.37 26.63 4.07
N LEU A 174 -14.32 27.85 4.59
CA LEU A 174 -13.40 28.21 5.67
C LEU A 174 -13.86 27.66 7.02
N PHE A 175 -15.17 27.54 7.24
CA PHE A 175 -15.72 26.96 8.47
C PHE A 175 -15.45 25.45 8.58
N LEU A 176 -15.61 24.70 7.48
CA LEU A 176 -15.30 23.26 7.46
C LEU A 176 -13.80 22.98 7.63
N MET A 177 -12.94 23.81 7.05
CA MET A 177 -11.49 23.70 7.24
C MET A 177 -11.08 24.02 8.68
N PHE A 178 -11.68 25.06 9.28
CA PHE A 178 -11.40 25.41 10.67
C PHE A 178 -11.90 24.34 11.65
N LEU A 179 -13.09 23.77 11.41
CA LEU A 179 -13.62 22.66 12.20
C LEU A 179 -12.74 21.42 12.09
N PHE A 180 -12.26 21.09 10.89
CA PHE A 180 -11.34 19.97 10.66
C PHE A 180 -10.02 20.15 11.42
N ILE A 181 -9.40 21.34 11.33
CA ILE A 181 -8.18 21.67 12.08
C ILE A 181 -8.40 21.56 13.59
N LEU A 182 -9.54 22.04 14.10
CA LEU A 182 -9.86 21.98 15.53
C LEU A 182 -10.03 20.52 16.01
N VAL A 183 -10.70 19.67 15.21
CA VAL A 183 -10.81 18.23 15.49
C VAL A 183 -9.42 17.57 15.49
N CYS A 184 -8.58 17.81 14.49
CA CYS A 184 -7.22 17.27 14.44
C CYS A 184 -6.38 17.67 15.67
N LEU A 185 -6.44 18.95 16.07
CA LEU A 185 -5.72 19.43 17.26
C LEU A 185 -6.23 18.78 18.56
N THR A 186 -7.54 18.58 18.70
CA THR A 186 -8.10 17.87 19.87
C THR A 186 -7.68 16.40 19.91
N CYS A 187 -7.67 15.71 18.76
CA CYS A 187 -7.19 14.33 18.65
C CYS A 187 -5.71 14.22 19.02
N ILE A 188 -4.86 15.12 18.50
CA ILE A 188 -3.43 15.19 18.84
C ILE A 188 -3.23 15.49 20.33
N TRP A 189 -4.02 16.39 20.91
CA TRP A 189 -3.95 16.69 22.34
C TRP A 189 -4.37 15.50 23.21
N LEU A 190 -5.44 14.79 22.85
CA LEU A 190 -5.89 13.59 23.55
C LEU A 190 -4.89 12.45 23.42
N TRP A 191 -4.29 12.27 22.24
CA TRP A 191 -3.23 11.30 22.02
C TRP A 191 -1.99 11.64 22.86
N ARG A 192 -1.54 12.90 22.84
CA ARG A 192 -0.45 13.37 23.71
C ARG A 192 -0.77 13.20 25.20
N ARG A 193 -2.02 13.38 25.61
CA ARG A 193 -2.46 13.14 26.99
C ARG A 193 -2.45 11.65 27.36
N ARG A 194 -2.72 10.75 26.42
CA ARG A 194 -2.61 9.30 26.62
C ARG A 194 -1.15 8.85 26.67
N VAL A 195 -0.29 9.40 25.83
CA VAL A 195 1.15 9.06 25.78
C VAL A 195 1.92 9.66 26.96
N ARG A 196 1.43 10.76 27.57
CA ARG A 196 2.01 11.35 28.79
C ARG A 196 1.54 10.70 30.10
N ARG A 197 0.87 9.54 30.07
CA ARG A 197 0.68 8.78 31.30
C ARG A 197 2.07 8.28 31.74
N PRO A 198 2.59 8.69 32.91
CA PRO A 198 3.88 8.21 33.37
C PRO A 198 3.81 6.67 33.49
N PRO A 199 4.90 5.94 33.17
CA PRO A 199 4.96 4.51 33.42
C PRO A 199 4.64 4.24 34.91
N PRO A 200 3.99 3.11 35.24
CA PRO A 200 3.69 2.76 36.63
C PRO A 200 4.96 2.84 37.48
N ASP A 201 4.87 3.48 38.64
CA ASP A 201 5.99 3.62 39.56
C ASP A 201 6.55 2.24 39.92
N LEU A 202 7.78 1.94 39.46
CA LEU A 202 8.47 0.68 39.70
C LEU A 202 8.77 0.44 41.20
N ARG A 203 8.62 1.47 42.06
CA ARG A 203 8.79 1.31 43.51
C ARG A 203 7.69 0.47 44.16
N ASN A 204 6.53 0.31 43.52
CA ASN A 204 5.40 -0.45 44.06
C ASN A 204 4.91 -1.56 43.13
N TYR A 205 5.66 -1.92 42.08
CA TYR A 205 5.31 -3.05 41.24
C TYR A 205 5.47 -4.37 42.02
N ARG A 206 4.35 -4.95 42.46
CA ARG A 206 4.32 -6.32 42.96
C ARG A 206 4.09 -7.25 41.77
N PRO A 207 5.06 -8.10 41.39
CA PRO A 207 4.78 -9.14 40.41
C PRO A 207 3.68 -10.06 40.94
N PRO A 208 2.79 -10.57 40.08
CA PRO A 208 1.76 -11.50 40.51
C PRO A 208 2.39 -12.75 41.15
N PRO A 209 1.71 -13.39 42.13
CA PRO A 209 2.21 -14.61 42.74
C PRO A 209 2.44 -15.69 41.69
N ARG A 210 3.52 -16.46 41.85
CA ARG A 210 4.02 -17.51 40.93
C ARG A 210 3.02 -18.64 40.56
N GLY A 211 1.75 -18.53 40.96
CA GLY A 211 0.67 -19.46 40.60
C GLY A 211 -0.24 -19.00 39.46
N PHE A 212 -0.23 -17.71 39.05
CA PHE A 212 -1.17 -17.23 38.02
C PHE A 212 -0.85 -17.77 36.61
N VAL A 213 0.41 -18.11 36.34
CA VAL A 213 0.85 -18.63 35.03
C VAL A 213 0.43 -20.10 34.84
N ARG A 214 0.17 -20.85 35.90
CA ARG A 214 -0.27 -22.25 35.80
C ARG A 214 -1.71 -22.37 35.31
N ASN A 215 -2.60 -21.50 35.78
CA ASN A 215 -4.02 -21.55 35.39
C ASN A 215 -4.24 -21.14 33.92
N ALA A 216 -3.38 -20.27 33.37
CA ALA A 216 -3.47 -19.87 31.97
C ALA A 216 -3.04 -21.00 31.01
N LEU A 217 -2.01 -21.76 31.37
CA LEU A 217 -1.57 -22.92 30.58
C LEU A 217 -2.57 -24.08 30.66
N GLU A 218 -3.14 -24.34 31.84
CA GLU A 218 -4.21 -25.34 31.99
C GLU A 218 -5.47 -24.96 31.20
N PHE A 219 -5.82 -23.67 31.12
CA PHE A 219 -6.94 -23.21 30.31
C PHE A 219 -6.68 -23.37 28.80
N VAL A 220 -5.46 -23.09 28.34
CA VAL A 220 -5.08 -23.23 26.93
C VAL A 220 -5.01 -24.71 26.52
N GLU A 221 -4.48 -25.60 27.36
CA GLU A 221 -4.48 -27.05 27.08
C GLU A 221 -5.89 -27.62 27.07
N LYS A 222 -6.75 -27.22 28.03
CA LYS A 222 -8.13 -27.71 28.09
C LYS A 222 -8.99 -27.20 26.93
N PHE A 223 -8.75 -25.97 26.48
CA PHE A 223 -9.39 -25.41 25.28
C PHE A 223 -8.96 -26.16 24.01
N TRP A 224 -7.67 -26.51 23.89
CA TRP A 224 -7.12 -27.27 22.77
C TRP A 224 -7.73 -28.68 22.67
N GLU A 225 -7.79 -29.41 23.78
CA GLU A 225 -8.40 -30.75 23.86
C GLU A 225 -9.90 -30.75 23.52
N GLU A 226 -10.64 -29.73 23.99
CA GLU A 226 -12.09 -29.67 23.83
C GLU A 226 -12.52 -29.27 22.39
N HIS A 227 -11.69 -28.49 21.68
CA HIS A 227 -12.05 -27.89 20.38
C HIS A 227 -11.29 -28.45 19.18
N VAL A 228 -10.12 -29.09 19.36
CA VAL A 228 -9.31 -29.60 18.23
C VAL A 228 -9.50 -31.10 18.03
N ASP A 229 -9.70 -31.87 19.11
CA ASP A 229 -9.72 -33.34 19.04
C ASP A 229 -11.09 -33.97 18.69
N GLN A 230 -12.17 -33.18 18.78
CA GLN A 230 -13.51 -33.64 18.34
C GLN A 230 -13.64 -33.72 16.81
N GLY A 231 -12.76 -33.07 16.06
CA GLY A 231 -12.73 -33.14 14.59
C GLY A 231 -12.20 -34.47 14.04
N TRP A 232 -11.37 -35.19 14.80
CA TRP A 232 -10.73 -36.43 14.34
C TRP A 232 -11.51 -37.71 14.66
N ARG A 233 -12.47 -37.69 15.59
CA ARG A 233 -13.31 -38.86 15.91
C ARG A 233 -14.57 -39.01 15.05
N SER A 234 -14.86 -38.04 14.17
CA SER A 234 -16.04 -38.05 13.30
C SER A 234 -15.81 -38.68 11.91
N ARG A 235 -14.58 -39.04 11.52
CA ARG A 235 -14.31 -39.71 10.24
C ARG A 235 -13.63 -41.04 10.50
N GLY A 236 -14.45 -42.09 10.54
CA GLY A 236 -13.99 -43.45 10.73
C GLY A 236 -12.99 -43.87 9.66
N MET A 237 -11.79 -44.22 10.09
CA MET A 237 -10.92 -45.21 9.45
C MET A 237 -10.11 -45.87 10.56
N GLY A 238 -10.57 -47.03 11.02
CA GLY A 238 -9.80 -47.90 11.89
C GLY A 238 -8.64 -48.51 11.10
N GLY A 239 -7.42 -48.33 11.62
CA GLY A 239 -6.20 -48.94 11.10
C GLY A 239 -5.30 -49.35 12.25
N ASN A 240 -5.37 -50.63 12.59
CA ASN A 240 -4.55 -51.33 13.58
C ASN A 240 -3.05 -51.09 13.30
N VAL A 241 -2.29 -50.59 14.28
CA VAL A 241 -0.83 -50.71 14.29
C VAL A 241 -0.44 -51.54 15.50
N ARG A 242 -0.08 -52.80 15.22
CA ARG A 242 0.53 -53.72 16.17
C ARG A 242 1.93 -53.23 16.53
N THR A 243 2.19 -53.18 17.83
CA THR A 243 3.49 -53.13 18.49
C THR A 243 4.39 -54.28 18.07
N LEU A 244 5.62 -54.00 17.66
CA LEU A 244 6.78 -54.88 17.82
C LEU A 244 8.06 -54.03 18.01
N TYR A 245 8.58 -54.02 19.24
CA TYR A 245 10.01 -53.85 19.52
C TYR A 245 10.51 -55.21 20.05
N PRO A 246 11.74 -55.65 19.73
CA PRO A 246 12.47 -56.56 20.59
C PRO A 246 12.99 -55.85 21.85
#